data_AF-A0A3B9KEG1-F1
#
_entry.id   AF-A0A3B9KEG1-F1
#
_cell.length_a   1.000
_cell.length_b   1.000
_cell.length_c   1.000
_cell.angle_alpha   90.00
_cell.angle_beta   90.00
_cell.angle_gamma   90.00
#
_symmetry.space_group_name_H-M   'P 1'
#
loop_
_entity.id
_entity.type
_entity.pdbx_description
1 polymer ?
#
loop_
_entity_poly.entity_id
_entity_poly.type
_entity_poly.pdbx_seq_one_letter_code
_entity_poly.pdbx_strand_id
1 'polypeptide(L)'
;MTVCKLALANLAMWVRDRFFPTTYAHATWQRLLPFFRLPGHVLWDREVVCVEQRPFNNRQLNRDLLAVCQRVNEVQPRLPDGRLLILHAPSSPFG
;
A
#
# COMPACT_ATOMS: atom_id res chain seq x y z
N MET A 1 22.46 -6.93 -15.19
CA MET A 1 21.04 -7.37 -15.14
C MET A 1 20.90 -8.27 -13.93
N THR A 2 20.63 -7.68 -12.77
CA THR A 2 20.79 -8.34 -11.46
C THR A 2 19.46 -8.91 -10.98
N VAL A 3 19.49 -10.13 -10.45
CA VAL A 3 18.36 -10.90 -9.88
C VAL A 3 17.43 -10.05 -9.01
N CYS A 4 17.96 -9.04 -8.31
CA CYS A 4 17.19 -8.07 -7.53
C CYS A 4 16.10 -7.33 -8.33
N LYS A 5 16.33 -6.98 -9.60
CA LYS A 5 15.30 -6.36 -10.46
C LYS A 5 14.15 -7.32 -10.72
N LEU A 6 14.46 -8.61 -10.93
CA LEU A 6 13.47 -9.64 -11.17
C LEU A 6 12.64 -9.90 -9.90
N ALA A 7 13.30 -9.99 -8.75
CA ALA A 7 12.65 -10.16 -7.45
C ALA A 7 11.73 -8.98 -7.11
N LEU A 8 12.20 -7.74 -7.33
CA LEU A 8 11.39 -6.54 -7.10
C LEU A 8 10.16 -6.50 -8.03
N ALA A 9 10.35 -6.85 -9.31
CA ALA A 9 9.24 -6.92 -10.26
C ALA A 9 8.23 -8.00 -9.85
N ASN A 10 8.69 -9.16 -9.39
CA ASN A 10 7.82 -10.23 -8.93
C ASN A 10 7.06 -9.86 -7.66
N LEU A 11 7.73 -9.23 -6.68
CA LEU A 11 7.11 -8.70 -5.47
C LEU A 11 6.05 -7.65 -5.82
N ALA A 12 6.36 -6.74 -6.73
CA ALA A 12 5.42 -5.72 -7.20
C ALA A 12 4.18 -6.32 -7.88
N MET A 13 4.37 -7.34 -8.73
CA MET A 13 3.27 -8.06 -9.36
C MET A 13 2.41 -8.80 -8.32
N TRP A 14 3.03 -9.41 -7.31
CA TRP A 14 2.32 -10.08 -6.23
C TRP A 14 1.52 -9.10 -5.36
N VAL A 15 2.11 -7.97 -4.97
CA VAL A 15 1.42 -6.91 -4.21
C VAL A 15 0.25 -6.33 -5.01
N ARG A 16 0.45 -6.12 -6.33
CA ARG A 16 -0.61 -5.68 -7.25
C ARG A 16 -1.79 -6.65 -7.24
N ASP A 17 -1.53 -7.94 -7.41
CA ASP A 17 -2.59 -8.94 -7.47
C ASP A 17 -3.34 -9.07 -6.14
N ARG A 18 -2.60 -9.04 -5.03
CA ARG A 18 -3.15 -9.28 -3.68
C ARG A 18 -3.93 -8.11 -3.12
N PHE A 19 -3.44 -6.89 -3.30
CA PHE A 19 -3.96 -5.72 -2.58
C PHE A 19 -4.60 -4.66 -3.48
N PHE A 20 -4.27 -4.60 -4.77
CA PHE A 20 -4.88 -3.62 -5.66
C PHE A 20 -6.20 -4.15 -6.25
N PRO A 21 -7.18 -3.26 -6.50
CA PRO A 21 -8.44 -3.65 -7.14
C PRO A 21 -8.22 -4.14 -8.57
N THR A 22 -9.19 -4.87 -9.12
CA THR A 22 -9.12 -5.51 -10.46
C THR A 22 -8.84 -4.53 -11.60
N THR A 23 -9.16 -3.24 -11.42
CA THR A 23 -8.80 -2.14 -12.32
C THR A 23 -7.28 -2.04 -12.57
N TYR A 24 -6.46 -2.50 -11.61
CA TYR A 24 -5.01 -2.51 -11.68
C TYR A 24 -4.41 -3.86 -12.11
N ALA A 25 -5.22 -4.88 -12.44
CA ALA A 25 -4.71 -6.19 -12.88
C ALA A 25 -3.79 -6.08 -14.12
N HIS A 26 -4.06 -5.13 -15.01
CA HIS A 26 -3.21 -4.82 -16.17
C HIS A 26 -2.31 -3.59 -15.99
N ALA A 27 -2.28 -3.00 -14.79
CA ALA A 27 -1.45 -1.83 -14.54
C ALA A 27 0.05 -2.22 -14.59
N THR A 28 0.80 -1.43 -15.35
CA THR A 28 2.26 -1.49 -15.39
C THR A 28 2.87 -0.84 -14.15
N TRP A 29 4.14 -1.15 -13.86
CA TRP A 29 4.89 -0.60 -12.73
C TRP A 29 4.80 0.93 -12.62
N GLN A 30 4.74 1.64 -13.75
CA GLN A 30 4.61 3.11 -13.78
C GLN A 30 3.33 3.63 -13.11
N ARG A 31 2.22 2.86 -13.17
CA ARG A 31 0.95 3.21 -12.51
C ARG A 31 0.96 2.90 -11.01
N LEU A 32 1.80 1.96 -10.57
CA LEU A 32 1.93 1.56 -9.17
C LEU A 32 3.00 2.38 -8.44
N LEU A 33 4.01 2.85 -9.17
CA LEU A 33 5.12 3.65 -8.64
C LEU A 33 4.69 4.82 -7.74
N PRO A 34 3.60 5.58 -8.04
CA PRO A 34 3.15 6.66 -7.17
C PRO A 34 2.75 6.18 -5.77
N PHE A 35 2.19 4.98 -5.65
CA PHE A 35 1.79 4.37 -4.38
C PHE A 35 3.01 3.95 -3.55
N PHE A 36 4.04 3.39 -4.20
CA PHE A 36 5.27 3.00 -3.51
C PHE A 36 6.17 4.17 -3.14
N ARG A 37 6.06 5.31 -3.84
CA ARG A 37 6.83 6.52 -3.55
C ARG A 37 6.10 7.50 -2.63
N LEU A 38 4.89 7.14 -2.19
CA LEU A 38 4.06 8.02 -1.41
C LEU A 38 4.71 8.29 -0.04
N PRO A 39 4.98 9.55 0.31
CA PRO A 39 5.48 9.87 1.64
C PRO A 39 4.39 9.58 2.68
N GLY A 40 4.79 9.00 3.81
CA GLY A 40 3.91 8.64 4.90
C GLY A 40 4.64 8.67 6.24
N HIS A 41 3.87 8.52 7.31
CA HIS A 41 4.36 8.38 8.67
C HIS A 41 4.17 6.94 9.10
N VAL A 42 5.23 6.34 9.66
CA VAL A 42 5.16 5.02 10.26
C VAL A 42 5.18 5.20 11.77
N LEU A 43 4.06 4.87 12.40
CA LEU A 43 3.89 4.85 13.84
C LEU A 43 4.09 3.42 14.32
N TRP A 44 5.12 3.23 15.14
CA TRP A 44 5.46 1.95 15.71
C TRP A 44 4.82 1.84 17.09
N ASP A 45 3.77 1.02 17.20
CA ASP A 45 3.20 0.64 18.48
C ASP A 45 3.76 -0.73 18.93
N ARG A 46 3.42 -1.14 20.16
CA ARG A 46 3.90 -2.40 20.76
C ARG A 46 3.29 -3.61 20.08
N GLU A 47 2.02 -3.52 19.69
CA GLU A 47 1.28 -4.63 19.09
C GLU A 47 0.99 -4.41 17.60
N VAL A 48 1.02 -3.15 17.16
CA VAL A 48 0.58 -2.73 15.82
C VAL A 48 1.61 -1.79 15.21
N VAL A 49 1.80 -1.87 13.91
CA VAL A 49 2.51 -0.85 13.12
C VAL A 49 1.49 -0.15 12.25
N CYS A 50 1.26 1.12 12.54
CA CYS A 50 0.34 1.96 11.78
C CYS A 50 1.11 2.76 10.75
N VAL A 51 0.71 2.67 9.49
CA VAL A 51 1.31 3.44 8.40
C VAL A 51 0.27 4.42 7.89
N GLU A 52 0.47 5.69 8.19
CA GLU A 52 -0.33 6.79 7.70
C GLU A 52 0.24 7.31 6.39
N GLN A 53 -0.56 7.27 5.33
CA GLN A 53 -0.14 7.69 4.00
C GLN A 53 -0.69 9.08 3.68
N ARG A 54 0.11 9.94 3.04
CA ARG A 54 -0.39 11.26 2.60
C ARG A 54 -1.35 11.11 1.41
N PRO A 55 -2.34 12.02 1.26
CA PRO A 55 -3.22 11.96 0.11
C PRO A 55 -2.49 12.34 -1.17
N PHE A 56 -2.85 11.68 -2.26
CA PHE A 56 -2.54 12.13 -3.61
C PHE A 56 -3.30 13.41 -3.94
N ASN A 57 -2.74 14.21 -4.84
CA ASN A 57 -3.46 15.34 -5.43
C ASN A 57 -4.67 14.88 -6.28
N ASN A 58 -4.58 13.68 -6.87
CA ASN A 58 -5.65 13.10 -7.68
C ASN A 58 -6.67 12.33 -6.83
N ARG A 59 -7.95 12.74 -6.91
CA ARG A 59 -9.05 12.07 -6.21
C ARG A 59 -9.23 10.60 -6.60
N GLN A 60 -8.99 10.25 -7.86
CA GLN A 60 -9.07 8.85 -8.30
C GLN A 60 -8.02 7.98 -7.59
N LEU A 61 -6.76 8.45 -7.54
CA LEU A 61 -5.69 7.75 -6.82
C LEU A 61 -5.97 7.65 -5.32
N ASN A 62 -6.63 8.63 -4.71
CA ASN A 62 -7.05 8.53 -3.31
C ASN A 62 -8.13 7.46 -3.08
N ARG A 63 -9.09 7.31 -4.00
CA ARG A 63 -10.07 6.22 -3.94
C ARG A 63 -9.40 4.86 -4.07
N ASP A 64 -8.46 4.74 -5.00
CA ASP A 64 -7.70 3.51 -5.18
C ASP A 64 -6.81 3.20 -3.96
N LEU A 65 -6.20 4.23 -3.36
CA LEU A 65 -5.42 4.12 -2.12
C LEU A 65 -6.28 3.65 -0.94
N LEU A 66 -7.50 4.20 -0.79
CA LEU A 66 -8.46 3.78 0.22
C LEU A 66 -8.83 2.30 0.07
N ALA A 67 -9.10 1.86 -1.16
CA ALA A 67 -9.41 0.46 -1.45
C ALA A 67 -8.24 -0.48 -1.12
N VAL A 68 -7.01 -0.07 -1.44
CA VAL A 68 -5.79 -0.82 -1.07
C VAL A 68 -5.63 -0.91 0.45
N CYS A 69 -5.80 0.21 1.17
CA CYS A 69 -5.71 0.23 2.62
C CYS A 69 -6.77 -0.66 3.27
N GLN A 70 -8.02 -0.62 2.79
CA GLN A 70 -9.09 -1.51 3.25
C GLN A 70 -8.72 -2.99 3.06
N ARG A 71 -8.28 -3.38 1.87
CA ARG A 71 -7.87 -4.78 1.60
C ARG A 71 -6.70 -5.23 2.47
N VAL A 72 -5.72 -4.37 2.70
CA VAL A 72 -4.61 -4.71 3.60
C VAL A 72 -5.12 -4.89 5.04
N ASN A 73 -5.99 -4.00 5.50
CA ASN A 73 -6.59 -4.09 6.83
C ASN A 73 -7.53 -5.29 6.98
N GLU A 74 -8.16 -5.78 5.91
CA GLU A 74 -8.93 -7.04 5.90
C GLU A 74 -8.01 -8.25 6.03
N VAL A 75 -6.87 -8.25 5.32
CA VAL A 75 -5.89 -9.33 5.37
C VAL A 75 -5.14 -9.36 6.71
N GLN A 76 -5.07 -8.23 7.42
CA GLN A 76 -4.34 -8.05 8.69
C GLN A 76 -2.96 -8.72 8.66
N PRO A 77 -2.08 -8.34 7.71
CA PRO A 77 -0.80 -9.00 7.58
C PRO A 77 0.03 -8.78 8.85
N ARG A 78 0.60 -9.86 9.37
CA ARG A 78 1.55 -9.82 10.47
C ARG A 78 2.94 -9.57 9.93
N LEU A 79 3.63 -8.60 10.50
CA LEU A 79 5.04 -8.37 10.29
C LEU A 79 5.87 -9.55 10.83
N PRO A 80 7.11 -9.73 10.35
CA PRO A 80 8.01 -10.77 10.85
C PRO A 80 8.21 -10.71 12.37
N ASP A 81 8.09 -9.51 12.95
CA ASP A 81 8.18 -9.26 14.40
C ASP A 81 6.89 -9.62 15.16
N GLY A 82 5.89 -10.21 14.50
CA GLY A 82 4.60 -10.62 15.08
C GLY A 82 3.56 -9.51 15.21
N ARG A 83 3.94 -8.25 14.97
CA ARG A 83 3.04 -7.08 15.03
C ARG A 83 2.07 -7.05 13.86
N LEU A 84 0.86 -6.54 14.09
CA LEU A 84 -0.13 -6.35 13.03
C LEU A 84 0.21 -5.09 12.23
N LEU A 85 0.09 -5.16 10.90
CA LEU A 85 0.22 -3.98 10.05
C LEU A 85 -1.18 -3.40 9.78
N ILE A 86 -1.37 -2.12 10.10
CA ILE A 86 -2.57 -1.37 9.76
C ILE A 86 -2.17 -0.21 8.85
N LEU A 87 -2.80 -0.13 7.69
CA LEU A 87 -2.67 1.00 6.79
C LEU A 87 -3.79 1.99 7.04
N HIS A 88 -3.41 3.22 7.38
CA HIS A 88 -4.31 4.34 7.43
C HIS A 88 -4.20 5.12 6.12
N ALA A 89 -5.28 5.06 5.34
CA ALA A 89 -5.47 6.02 4.28
C ALA A 89 -5.67 7.41 4.89
N PRO A 90 -5.28 8.48 4.19
CA PRO A 90 -5.52 9.84 4.64
C PRO A 90 -7.03 10.06 4.68
N SER A 91 -7.62 9.92 5.87
CA SER A 91 -8.95 10.41 6.15
C SER A 91 -8.92 11.91 5.91
N SER A 92 -9.80 12.37 5.02
CA SER A 92 -10.08 13.78 4.78
C SER A 92 -9.98 14.57 6.09
N PRO A 93 -9.29 15.72 6.16
CA PRO A 93 -9.17 16.53 7.38
C PRO A 93 -10.47 17.22 7.80
N PHE A 94 -11.62 16.79 7.26
CA PHE A 94 -12.94 17.29 7.59
C PHE A 94 -13.73 16.17 8.25
N GLY A 95 -13.57 16.07 9.57
CA GLY A 95 -14.66 15.71 10.47
C GLY A 95 -15.46 16.96 10.80
#